data_AF-A0A7C0ZM82-F1
#
_entry.id   AF-A0A7C0ZM82-F1
#
_cell.length_a   1.000
_cell.length_b   1.000
_cell.length_c   1.000
_cell.angle_alpha   90.00
_cell.angle_beta   90.00
_cell.angle_gamma   90.00
#
_symmetry.space_group_name_H-M   'P 1'
#
loop_
_entity.id
_entity.type
_entity.pdbx_description
1 polymer ?
#
loop_
_entity_poly.entity_id
_entity_poly.type
_entity_poly.pdbx_seq_one_letter_code
_entity_poly.pdbx_strand_id
1 'polypeptide(L)'
;MKHMVKIVLLVVIGILIFLGINAAVYFSPEVKAHQRGVLVNLYGKHKGVQAEEVLPGKYLWFLSGFDPLTQRILIVDIAESNLELVNRGAVEGKAGDEMSSVTLETKDSEIIHADVSIWYRVLPEQADVFVAAVAPDDILSLISNTARSIIRNKSGYFEVEDIFRGQVKEQIIDLSKKAMNEELNKRGMEVVSIEFKKLVFSDEIVAKLTEKTLSAKDIEINKNKTLAAIETAKKIEEEAKGVKLAKIQKAEADKRSTVLASEAQVVKARNKMEADNMQANGILAIGKAEAESKALELNAYAGDGGERYMRIKIAESLGEGMSNWQIIPENMNITAIAENFDKAINVGLPAAQNTKRSKTKK
;
A
#
# COMPACT_ATOMS: atom_id res chain seq x y z
N MET A 1 58.99 -66.18 -70.67
CA MET A 1 57.51 -66.12 -70.88
C MET A 1 56.71 -66.41 -69.60
N LYS A 2 56.86 -67.58 -68.95
CA LYS A 2 56.10 -67.93 -67.71
C LYS A 2 56.30 -66.95 -66.53
N HIS A 3 57.50 -66.37 -66.35
CA HIS A 3 57.74 -65.38 -65.28
C HIS A 3 57.09 -64.01 -65.56
N MET A 4 57.12 -63.52 -66.81
CA MET A 4 56.44 -62.26 -67.15
C MET A 4 54.92 -62.37 -67.00
N VAL A 5 54.32 -63.49 -67.39
CA VAL A 5 52.87 -63.71 -67.20
C VAL A 5 52.49 -63.70 -65.71
N LYS A 6 53.31 -64.31 -64.84
CA LYS A 6 53.10 -64.27 -63.38
C LYS A 6 53.21 -62.86 -62.80
N ILE A 7 54.18 -62.07 -63.28
CA ILE A 7 54.36 -60.67 -62.85
C ILE A 7 53.17 -59.82 -63.30
N VAL A 8 52.74 -59.93 -64.55
CA VAL A 8 51.57 -59.21 -65.07
C VAL A 8 50.31 -59.62 -64.30
N LEU A 9 50.11 -60.91 -64.01
CA LEU A 9 48.98 -61.38 -63.21
C LEU A 9 48.99 -60.79 -61.79
N LEU A 10 50.15 -60.78 -61.12
CA LEU A 10 50.28 -60.18 -59.78
C LEU A 10 49.99 -58.67 -59.79
N VAL A 11 50.45 -57.96 -60.82
CA VAL A 11 50.19 -56.52 -60.98
C VAL A 11 48.70 -56.26 -61.22
N VAL A 12 48.05 -57.05 -62.09
CA VAL A 12 46.60 -56.93 -62.35
C VAL A 12 45.79 -57.23 -61.08
N ILE A 13 46.16 -58.27 -60.33
CA ILE A 13 45.52 -58.58 -59.04
C ILE A 13 45.74 -57.42 -58.04
N GLY A 14 46.94 -56.87 -57.97
CA GLY A 14 47.25 -55.72 -57.12
C GLY A 14 46.42 -54.49 -57.47
N ILE A 15 46.24 -54.18 -58.75
CA ILE A 15 45.39 -53.08 -59.22
C ILE A 15 43.91 -53.33 -58.88
N LEU A 16 43.42 -54.56 -59.06
CA LEU A 16 42.03 -54.92 -58.71
C LEU A 16 41.78 -54.80 -57.20
N ILE A 17 42.73 -55.21 -56.36
CA ILE A 17 42.65 -55.03 -54.91
C ILE A 17 42.67 -53.54 -54.56
N PHE A 18 43.55 -52.76 -55.17
CA PHE A 18 43.63 -51.31 -54.94
C PHE A 18 42.34 -50.60 -55.33
N LEU A 19 41.78 -50.91 -56.50
CA LEU A 19 40.48 -50.39 -56.94
C LEU A 19 39.35 -50.82 -56.02
N GLY A 20 39.36 -52.08 -55.56
CA GLY A 20 38.38 -52.61 -54.61
C GLY A 20 38.41 -51.89 -53.26
N ILE A 21 39.60 -51.62 -52.71
CA ILE A 21 39.76 -50.86 -51.47
C ILE A 21 39.28 -49.42 -51.65
N ASN A 22 39.65 -48.75 -52.74
CA ASN A 22 39.22 -47.37 -53.00
C ASN A 22 37.70 -47.28 -53.19
N ALA A 23 37.11 -48.21 -53.93
CA ALA A 23 35.65 -48.30 -54.08
C ALA A 23 34.97 -48.51 -52.72
N ALA A 24 35.48 -49.42 -51.89
CA ALA A 24 34.94 -49.65 -50.55
C ALA A 24 35.06 -48.43 -49.62
N VAL A 25 36.14 -47.65 -49.73
CA VAL A 25 36.30 -46.38 -49.01
C VAL A 25 35.37 -45.30 -49.56
N TYR A 26 35.07 -45.28 -50.86
CA TYR A 26 34.18 -44.31 -51.47
C TYR A 26 32.70 -44.59 -51.17
N PHE A 27 32.27 -45.86 -51.26
CA PHE A 27 30.89 -46.28 -51.06
C PHE A 27 30.53 -46.61 -49.60
N SER A 28 31.47 -46.45 -48.67
CA SER A 28 31.18 -46.70 -47.26
C SER A 28 30.28 -45.60 -46.70
N PRO A 29 29.18 -45.97 -46.03
CA PRO A 29 28.37 -45.01 -45.31
C PRO A 29 29.18 -44.39 -44.17
N GLU A 30 28.99 -43.09 -43.98
CA GLU A 30 29.58 -42.32 -42.89
C GLU A 30 28.47 -41.83 -41.99
N VAL A 31 28.54 -42.23 -40.71
CA VAL A 31 27.63 -41.75 -39.66
C VAL A 31 28.30 -40.56 -38.99
N LYS A 32 27.71 -39.37 -39.12
CA LYS A 32 28.24 -38.15 -38.51
C LYS A 32 27.96 -38.10 -37.00
N ALA A 33 28.61 -37.19 -36.28
CA ALA A 33 28.46 -37.06 -34.83
C ALA A 33 27.04 -36.71 -34.35
N HIS A 34 26.25 -35.99 -35.17
CA HIS A 34 24.84 -35.66 -34.91
C HIS A 34 23.88 -36.71 -35.46
N GLN A 35 24.38 -37.88 -35.83
CA GLN A 35 23.59 -38.94 -36.42
C GLN A 35 23.80 -40.24 -35.65
N ARG A 36 22.80 -41.11 -35.74
CA ARG A 36 22.87 -42.49 -35.30
C ARG A 36 22.58 -43.40 -36.47
N GLY A 37 23.45 -44.38 -36.68
CA GLY A 37 23.19 -45.44 -37.63
C GLY A 37 22.42 -46.56 -36.95
N VAL A 38 21.46 -47.14 -37.66
CA VAL A 38 20.73 -48.32 -37.24
C VAL A 38 20.96 -49.40 -38.29
N LEU A 39 21.43 -50.56 -37.86
CA LEU A 39 21.71 -51.67 -38.76
C LEU A 39 20.44 -52.47 -39.06
N VAL A 40 20.12 -52.59 -40.34
CA VAL A 40 18.94 -53.32 -40.82
C VAL A 40 19.38 -54.45 -41.73
N ASN A 41 19.04 -55.69 -41.37
CA ASN A 41 19.31 -56.86 -42.20
C ASN A 41 18.19 -57.04 -43.24
N LEU A 42 18.58 -57.07 -44.51
CA LEU A 42 17.67 -57.19 -45.65
C LEU A 42 17.27 -58.66 -45.92
N TYR A 43 18.17 -59.60 -45.62
CA TYR A 43 18.03 -61.03 -45.94
C TYR A 43 18.39 -61.94 -44.75
N GLY A 44 17.85 -63.17 -44.73
CA GLY A 44 18.18 -64.20 -43.72
C GLY A 44 17.12 -64.42 -42.62
N LYS A 45 17.40 -65.34 -41.68
CA LYS A 45 16.51 -65.68 -40.54
C LYS A 45 16.37 -64.55 -39.51
N HIS A 46 17.27 -63.56 -39.55
CA HIS A 46 17.28 -62.37 -38.69
C HIS A 46 16.97 -61.09 -39.48
N LYS A 47 16.02 -61.17 -40.42
CA LYS A 47 15.55 -60.03 -41.21
C LYS A 47 14.86 -59.00 -40.33
N GLY A 48 15.16 -57.72 -40.55
CA GLY A 48 14.57 -56.61 -39.80
C GLY A 48 15.61 -55.69 -39.17
N VAL A 49 15.11 -54.75 -38.36
CA VAL A 49 15.94 -53.84 -37.59
C VAL A 49 16.65 -54.62 -36.49
N GLN A 50 17.97 -54.55 -36.44
CA GLN A 50 18.72 -55.01 -35.27
C GLN A 50 18.89 -53.84 -34.31
N ALA A 51 18.73 -54.12 -33.02
CA ALA A 51 18.96 -53.15 -31.94
C ALA A 51 20.45 -52.78 -31.75
N GLU A 52 21.28 -53.06 -32.76
CA GLU A 52 22.69 -52.72 -32.73
C GLU A 52 22.86 -51.29 -33.24
N GLU A 53 23.05 -50.38 -32.29
CA GLU A 53 23.34 -48.98 -32.57
C GLU A 53 24.73 -48.82 -33.15
N VAL A 54 24.78 -48.15 -34.29
CA VAL A 54 25.99 -47.89 -35.04
C VAL A 54 26.51 -46.51 -34.63
N LEU A 55 27.66 -46.50 -33.94
CA LEU A 55 28.33 -45.29 -33.46
C LEU A 55 28.77 -44.37 -34.63
N PRO A 56 29.09 -43.08 -34.35
CA PRO A 56 29.60 -42.18 -35.37
C PRO A 56 30.95 -42.68 -35.90
N GLY A 57 31.09 -42.73 -37.22
CA GLY A 57 32.26 -43.28 -37.88
C GLY A 57 32.01 -43.72 -39.31
N LYS A 58 33.09 -44.10 -39.98
CA LYS A 58 33.06 -44.59 -41.36
C LYS A 58 33.02 -46.12 -41.37
N TYR A 59 31.99 -46.69 -41.96
CA TYR A 59 31.74 -48.14 -41.93
C TYR A 59 32.23 -48.81 -43.20
N LEU A 60 33.48 -49.25 -43.15
CA LEU A 60 34.16 -49.96 -44.23
C LEU A 60 33.83 -51.46 -44.16
N TRP A 61 33.24 -52.03 -45.21
CA TRP A 61 32.76 -53.43 -45.18
C TRP A 61 33.80 -54.47 -44.74
N PHE A 62 35.08 -54.24 -45.06
CA PHE A 62 36.19 -55.15 -44.74
C PHE A 62 36.85 -54.92 -43.36
N LEU A 63 36.48 -53.85 -42.65
CA LEU A 63 37.05 -53.47 -41.35
C LEU A 63 36.00 -53.48 -40.24
N SER A 64 34.78 -53.05 -40.54
CA SER A 64 33.72 -52.84 -39.54
C SER A 64 32.75 -54.02 -39.40
N GLY A 65 32.94 -55.12 -40.15
CA GLY A 65 32.03 -56.27 -40.15
C GLY A 65 30.67 -56.00 -40.81
N PHE A 66 30.50 -54.82 -41.44
CA PHE A 66 29.30 -54.44 -42.18
C PHE A 66 29.29 -55.11 -43.55
N ASP A 67 28.24 -55.84 -43.89
CA ASP A 67 28.09 -56.42 -45.23
C ASP A 67 27.09 -55.61 -46.08
N PRO A 68 27.53 -54.82 -47.07
CA PRO A 68 26.65 -54.00 -47.91
C PRO A 68 25.69 -54.81 -48.79
N LEU A 69 25.90 -56.12 -48.96
CA LEU A 69 25.01 -56.98 -49.75
C LEU A 69 23.81 -57.48 -48.93
N THR A 70 23.98 -57.64 -47.62
CA THR A 70 22.95 -58.23 -46.73
C THR A 70 22.41 -57.25 -45.70
N GLN A 71 23.15 -56.17 -45.41
CA GLN A 71 22.86 -55.20 -44.36
C GLN A 71 22.79 -53.78 -44.95
N ARG A 72 21.96 -52.95 -44.34
CA ARG A 72 21.85 -51.53 -44.66
C ARG A 72 21.91 -50.72 -43.37
N ILE A 73 22.75 -49.70 -43.34
CA ILE A 73 22.77 -48.72 -42.25
C ILE A 73 21.79 -47.61 -42.61
N LEU A 74 20.73 -47.46 -41.82
CA LEU A 74 19.83 -46.32 -41.90
C LEU A 74 20.33 -45.24 -40.95
N ILE A 75 20.51 -44.04 -41.49
CA ILE A 75 21.06 -42.91 -40.74
C ILE A 75 19.90 -42.05 -40.26
N VAL A 76 19.84 -41.84 -38.96
CA VAL A 76 18.84 -41.00 -38.29
C VAL A 76 19.55 -39.77 -37.74
N ASP A 77 18.94 -38.60 -37.95
CA ASP A 77 19.40 -37.37 -37.34
C ASP A 77 18.90 -37.29 -35.90
N ILE A 78 19.81 -37.11 -34.94
CA ILE A 78 19.50 -36.93 -33.51
C ILE A 78 19.51 -35.45 -33.11
N ALA A 79 19.82 -34.54 -34.04
CA ALA A 79 19.78 -33.12 -33.79
C ALA A 79 18.34 -32.64 -33.54
N GLU A 80 18.23 -31.57 -32.75
CA GLU A 80 16.96 -30.90 -32.52
C GLU A 80 16.46 -30.25 -33.81
N SER A 81 15.23 -30.60 -34.17
CA SER A 81 14.55 -30.12 -35.37
C SER A 81 13.29 -29.35 -34.97
N ASN A 82 12.99 -28.29 -35.71
CA ASN A 82 11.78 -27.50 -35.51
C ASN A 82 10.74 -27.82 -36.58
N LEU A 83 9.53 -28.14 -36.15
CA LEU A 83 8.35 -28.22 -36.99
C LEU A 83 7.45 -27.00 -36.74
N GLU A 84 7.25 -26.20 -37.78
CA GLU A 84 6.35 -25.06 -37.73
C GLU A 84 4.99 -25.41 -38.34
N LEU A 85 3.94 -25.34 -37.53
CA LEU A 85 2.55 -25.49 -37.90
C LEU A 85 1.92 -24.11 -37.96
N VAL A 86 2.13 -23.43 -39.08
CA VAL A 86 1.73 -22.03 -39.31
C VAL A 86 0.78 -21.94 -40.50
N ASN A 87 -0.29 -21.16 -40.37
CA ASN A 87 -1.11 -20.82 -41.54
C ASN A 87 -0.37 -19.78 -42.39
N ARG A 88 0.28 -20.21 -43.48
CA ARG A 88 1.04 -19.32 -44.38
C ARG A 88 0.19 -18.63 -45.45
N GLY A 89 -1.14 -18.79 -45.43
CA GLY A 89 -2.02 -18.29 -46.48
C GLY A 89 -1.71 -18.89 -47.86
N ALA A 90 -2.48 -18.51 -48.88
CA ALA A 90 -2.25 -18.95 -50.25
C ALA A 90 -0.97 -18.33 -50.82
N VAL A 91 0.10 -19.13 -50.91
CA VAL A 91 1.31 -18.76 -51.64
C VAL A 91 1.14 -19.20 -53.09
N GLU A 92 1.13 -18.23 -54.00
CA GLU A 92 1.21 -18.34 -55.47
C GLU A 92 0.69 -19.66 -56.07
N GLY A 93 -0.63 -19.77 -56.25
CA GLY A 93 -1.25 -20.77 -57.14
C GLY A 93 -1.40 -22.18 -56.57
N LYS A 94 -0.96 -22.45 -55.34
CA LYS A 94 -1.46 -23.57 -54.54
C LYS A 94 -2.39 -23.00 -53.49
N ALA A 95 -3.60 -23.55 -53.35
CA ALA A 95 -4.45 -23.27 -52.20
C ALA A 95 -3.57 -23.46 -50.96
N GLY A 96 -3.29 -22.37 -50.25
CA GLY A 96 -2.52 -22.45 -49.03
C GLY A 96 -3.26 -23.39 -48.10
N ASP A 97 -2.61 -24.44 -47.64
CA ASP A 97 -3.22 -25.37 -46.71
C ASP A 97 -3.58 -24.60 -45.43
N GLU A 98 -4.83 -24.11 -45.34
CA GLU A 98 -5.46 -23.65 -44.09
C GLU A 98 -5.34 -24.75 -43.01
N MET A 99 -5.10 -25.99 -43.43
CA MET A 99 -4.82 -27.20 -42.68
C MET A 99 -3.45 -27.25 -41.96
N SER A 100 -2.57 -26.28 -42.17
CA SER A 100 -1.23 -26.26 -41.53
C SER A 100 -1.25 -25.74 -40.09
N SER A 101 -2.28 -24.98 -39.71
CA SER A 101 -2.45 -24.49 -38.32
C SER A 101 -2.98 -25.57 -37.39
N VAL A 102 -2.82 -25.35 -36.08
CA VAL A 102 -3.42 -26.19 -35.05
C VAL A 102 -4.73 -25.58 -34.60
N THR A 103 -5.80 -26.36 -34.63
CA THR A 103 -7.10 -25.95 -34.11
C THR A 103 -7.20 -26.28 -32.61
N LEU A 104 -7.51 -25.28 -31.82
CA LEU A 104 -7.88 -25.41 -30.41
C LEU A 104 -9.40 -25.39 -30.33
N GLU A 105 -9.95 -26.26 -29.50
CA GLU A 105 -11.37 -26.27 -29.17
C GLU A 105 -11.47 -26.03 -27.68
N THR A 106 -12.09 -24.93 -27.30
CA THR A 106 -12.18 -24.54 -25.88
C THR A 106 -13.29 -25.33 -25.18
N LYS A 107 -13.31 -25.24 -23.86
CA LYS A 107 -14.40 -25.79 -23.03
C LYS A 107 -15.78 -25.24 -23.43
N ASP A 108 -15.82 -24.03 -23.98
CA ASP A 108 -17.04 -23.35 -24.45
C ASP A 108 -17.45 -23.78 -25.87
N SER A 109 -16.79 -24.79 -26.45
CA SER A 109 -16.96 -25.23 -27.84
C SER A 109 -16.62 -24.14 -28.88
N GLU A 110 -15.79 -23.17 -28.50
CA GLU A 110 -15.28 -22.16 -29.43
C GLU A 110 -14.02 -22.67 -30.12
N ILE A 111 -13.88 -22.32 -31.40
CA ILE A 111 -12.76 -22.75 -32.25
C ILE A 111 -11.76 -21.60 -32.38
N ILE A 112 -10.49 -21.89 -32.08
CA ILE A 112 -9.38 -20.94 -32.19
C ILE A 112 -8.30 -21.57 -33.07
N HIS A 113 -7.73 -20.80 -33.99
CA HIS A 113 -6.58 -21.26 -34.78
C HIS A 113 -5.28 -20.79 -34.15
N ALA A 114 -4.31 -21.68 -33.99
CA ALA A 114 -3.01 -21.37 -33.43
C ALA A 114 -1.88 -21.76 -34.37
N ASP A 115 -0.94 -20.83 -34.47
CA ASP A 115 0.37 -21.09 -35.05
C ASP A 115 1.28 -21.67 -33.97
N VAL A 116 1.83 -22.86 -34.21
CA VAL A 116 2.62 -23.62 -33.22
C VAL A 116 3.99 -23.98 -33.77
N SER A 117 5.05 -23.78 -32.98
CA SER A 117 6.38 -24.33 -33.21
C SER A 117 6.60 -25.51 -32.28
N ILE A 118 7.09 -26.62 -32.81
CA ILE A 118 7.37 -27.82 -32.03
C ILE A 118 8.82 -28.21 -32.27
N TRP A 119 9.61 -28.11 -31.21
CA TRP A 119 10.98 -28.59 -31.20
C TRP A 119 10.99 -30.04 -30.74
N TYR A 120 11.55 -30.92 -31.57
CA TYR A 120 11.59 -32.35 -31.32
C TYR A 120 12.97 -32.91 -31.67
N ARG A 121 13.28 -34.08 -31.12
CA ARG A 121 14.46 -34.84 -31.49
C ARG A 121 14.22 -36.33 -31.35
N VAL A 122 15.01 -37.13 -32.07
CA VAL A 122 15.04 -38.57 -31.91
C VAL A 122 15.95 -38.92 -30.73
N LEU A 123 15.49 -39.83 -29.86
CA LEU A 123 16.27 -40.32 -28.74
C LEU A 123 17.41 -41.20 -29.27
N PRO A 124 18.69 -40.87 -28.96
CA PRO A 124 19.82 -41.63 -29.48
C PRO A 124 19.79 -43.12 -29.10
N GLU A 125 19.33 -43.41 -27.87
CA GLU A 125 19.25 -44.77 -27.28
C GLU A 125 18.06 -45.60 -27.79
N GLN A 126 17.18 -45.00 -28.61
CA GLN A 126 15.98 -45.66 -29.15
C GLN A 126 15.87 -45.45 -30.66
N ALA A 127 17.01 -45.21 -31.32
CA ALA A 127 17.06 -44.98 -32.76
C ALA A 127 16.57 -46.21 -33.54
N ASP A 128 16.82 -47.41 -33.03
CA ASP A 128 16.33 -48.68 -33.58
C ASP A 128 14.80 -48.78 -33.52
N VAL A 129 14.19 -48.45 -32.38
CA VAL A 129 12.74 -48.39 -32.18
C VAL A 129 12.13 -47.37 -33.12
N PHE A 130 12.75 -46.20 -33.26
CA PHE A 130 12.31 -45.15 -34.18
C PHE A 130 12.28 -45.63 -35.64
N VAL A 131 13.37 -46.24 -36.11
CA VAL A 131 13.47 -46.77 -37.48
C VAL A 131 12.47 -47.90 -37.74
N ALA A 132 12.16 -48.71 -36.72
CA ALA A 132 11.17 -49.77 -36.82
C ALA A 132 9.72 -49.25 -36.84
N ALA A 133 9.44 -48.17 -36.09
CA ALA A 133 8.10 -47.66 -35.88
C ALA A 133 7.69 -46.54 -36.85
N VAL A 134 8.64 -45.79 -37.40
CA VAL A 134 8.39 -44.58 -38.18
C VAL A 134 9.13 -44.66 -39.51
N ALA A 135 8.36 -44.59 -40.60
CA ALA A 135 8.95 -44.42 -41.92
C ALA A 135 9.60 -43.03 -42.02
N PRO A 136 10.79 -42.89 -42.62
CA PRO A 136 11.50 -41.61 -42.71
C PRO A 136 10.68 -40.45 -43.28
N ASP A 137 9.78 -40.74 -44.23
CA ASP A 137 8.95 -39.73 -44.89
C ASP A 137 7.71 -39.30 -44.07
N ASP A 138 7.37 -40.04 -43.00
CA ASP A 138 6.13 -39.84 -42.22
C ASP A 138 6.33 -39.10 -40.89
N ILE A 139 7.57 -38.73 -40.53
CA ILE A 139 7.90 -38.12 -39.23
C ILE A 139 7.10 -36.83 -39.01
N LEU A 140 7.10 -35.92 -39.98
CA LEU A 140 6.42 -34.63 -39.87
C LEU A 140 4.91 -34.80 -39.79
N SER A 141 4.35 -35.73 -40.56
CA SER A 141 2.92 -36.08 -40.54
C SER A 141 2.53 -36.67 -39.17
N LEU A 142 3.35 -37.57 -38.63
CA LEU A 142 3.13 -38.17 -37.32
C LEU A 142 3.14 -37.12 -36.20
N ILE A 143 4.17 -36.28 -36.13
CA ILE A 143 4.28 -35.26 -35.09
C ILE A 143 3.15 -34.24 -35.22
N SER A 144 2.87 -33.77 -36.44
CA SER A 144 1.82 -32.77 -36.66
C SER A 144 0.43 -33.30 -36.34
N ASN A 145 0.09 -34.54 -36.70
CA ASN A 145 -1.19 -35.16 -36.37
C ASN A 145 -1.34 -35.40 -34.87
N THR A 146 -0.27 -35.87 -34.22
CA THR A 146 -0.24 -36.08 -32.76
C THR A 146 -0.44 -34.76 -32.02
N ALA A 147 0.29 -33.72 -32.44
CA ALA A 147 0.17 -32.38 -31.87
C ALA A 147 -1.23 -31.80 -32.04
N ARG A 148 -1.80 -31.87 -33.25
CA ARG A 148 -3.17 -31.38 -33.51
C ARG A 148 -4.20 -32.07 -32.63
N SER A 149 -4.12 -33.40 -32.50
CA SER A 149 -5.03 -34.18 -31.67
C SER A 149 -4.90 -33.81 -30.18
N ILE A 150 -3.67 -33.79 -29.67
CA ILE A 150 -3.40 -33.55 -28.25
C ILE A 150 -3.69 -32.11 -27.85
N ILE A 151 -3.20 -31.13 -28.61
CA ILE A 151 -3.44 -29.71 -28.31
C ILE A 151 -4.94 -29.40 -28.35
N ARG A 152 -5.68 -29.95 -29.31
CA ARG A 152 -7.15 -29.83 -29.35
C ARG A 152 -7.80 -30.44 -28.10
N ASN A 153 -7.39 -31.63 -27.68
CA ASN A 153 -7.92 -32.27 -26.46
C ASN A 153 -7.60 -31.46 -25.19
N LYS A 154 -6.34 -31.00 -25.05
CA LYS A 154 -5.89 -30.29 -23.84
C LYS A 154 -6.43 -28.87 -23.75
N SER A 155 -6.63 -28.19 -24.87
CA SER A 155 -7.29 -26.87 -24.90
C SER A 155 -8.76 -26.93 -24.45
N GLY A 156 -9.43 -28.08 -24.62
CA GLY A 156 -10.81 -28.30 -24.16
C GLY A 156 -11.03 -28.24 -22.65
N TYR A 157 -9.97 -28.22 -21.83
CA TYR A 157 -10.10 -28.03 -20.39
C TYR A 157 -10.25 -26.56 -19.98
N PHE A 158 -9.97 -25.62 -20.88
CA PHE A 158 -9.86 -24.19 -20.57
C PHE A 158 -10.93 -23.37 -21.29
N GLU A 159 -11.35 -22.28 -20.65
CA GLU A 159 -12.35 -21.36 -21.20
C GLU A 159 -11.72 -20.42 -22.23
N VAL A 160 -12.51 -19.97 -23.19
CA VAL A 160 -12.03 -19.07 -24.27
C VAL A 160 -11.48 -17.76 -23.73
N GLU A 161 -12.07 -17.27 -22.63
CA GLU A 161 -11.67 -16.04 -21.96
C GLU A 161 -10.27 -16.13 -21.35
N ASP A 162 -9.96 -17.25 -20.68
CA ASP A 162 -8.65 -17.48 -20.06
C ASP A 162 -7.54 -17.60 -21.12
N ILE A 163 -7.86 -18.22 -22.26
CA ILE A 163 -6.96 -18.35 -23.41
C ILE A 163 -6.73 -16.96 -24.03
N PHE A 164 -7.78 -16.16 -24.21
CA PHE A 164 -7.68 -14.80 -24.75
C PHE A 164 -6.83 -13.88 -23.87
N ARG A 165 -6.95 -14.00 -22.53
CA ARG A 165 -6.12 -13.28 -21.56
C ARG A 165 -4.68 -13.80 -21.49
N GLY A 166 -4.39 -14.96 -22.08
CA GLY A 166 -3.07 -15.59 -22.08
C GLY A 166 -2.69 -16.26 -20.75
N GLN A 167 -3.63 -16.43 -19.81
CA GLN A 167 -3.34 -16.93 -18.46
C GLN A 167 -3.05 -18.44 -18.43
N VAL A 168 -3.66 -19.18 -19.36
CA VAL A 168 -3.60 -20.65 -19.42
C VAL A 168 -2.69 -21.16 -20.53
N LYS A 169 -2.08 -20.27 -21.32
CA LYS A 169 -1.22 -20.63 -22.46
C LYS A 169 -0.11 -21.60 -22.05
N GLU A 170 0.59 -21.30 -20.97
CA GLU A 170 1.69 -22.14 -20.48
C GLU A 170 1.19 -23.50 -19.99
N GLN A 171 0.03 -23.54 -19.33
CA GLN A 171 -0.56 -24.79 -18.85
C GLN A 171 -0.95 -25.70 -20.02
N ILE A 172 -1.49 -25.13 -21.11
CA ILE A 172 -1.79 -25.88 -22.33
C ILE A 172 -0.50 -26.44 -22.95
N ILE A 173 0.58 -25.65 -22.99
CA ILE A 173 1.90 -26.09 -23.49
C ILE A 173 2.41 -27.27 -22.66
N ASP A 174 2.43 -27.15 -21.34
CA ASP A 174 2.96 -28.18 -20.44
C ASP A 174 2.15 -29.49 -20.52
N LEU A 175 0.82 -29.39 -20.48
CA LEU A 175 -0.06 -30.55 -20.59
C LEU A 175 0.06 -31.22 -21.96
N SER A 176 0.20 -30.44 -23.03
CA SER A 176 0.37 -30.96 -24.39
C SER A 176 1.73 -31.61 -24.55
N LYS A 177 2.80 -30.98 -24.08
CA LYS A 177 4.16 -31.53 -24.11
C LYS A 177 4.24 -32.86 -23.38
N LYS A 178 3.68 -32.93 -22.16
CA LYS A 178 3.64 -34.17 -21.38
C LYS A 178 2.92 -35.28 -22.12
N ALA A 179 1.71 -35.01 -22.62
CA ALA A 179 0.93 -36.00 -23.35
C ALA A 179 1.57 -36.42 -24.68
N MET A 180 2.20 -35.48 -25.41
CA MET A 180 2.95 -35.79 -26.63
C MET A 180 4.14 -36.69 -26.33
N ASN A 181 4.90 -36.41 -25.26
CA ASN A 181 6.04 -37.25 -24.85
C ASN A 181 5.58 -38.64 -24.41
N GLU A 182 4.42 -38.78 -23.74
CA GLU A 182 3.87 -40.09 -23.40
C GLU A 182 3.55 -40.97 -24.63
N GLU A 183 3.21 -40.36 -25.77
CA GLU A 183 2.94 -41.08 -27.02
C GLU A 183 4.20 -41.27 -27.88
N LEU A 184 5.00 -40.22 -28.05
CA LEU A 184 6.15 -40.20 -28.96
C LEU A 184 7.37 -40.93 -28.39
N ASN A 185 7.54 -40.96 -27.06
CA ASN A 185 8.62 -41.73 -26.44
C ASN A 185 8.50 -43.23 -26.74
N LYS A 186 7.30 -43.75 -26.95
CA LYS A 186 7.08 -45.16 -27.34
C LYS A 186 7.62 -45.48 -28.73
N ARG A 187 7.92 -44.45 -29.52
CA ARG A 187 8.44 -44.54 -30.89
C ARG A 187 9.86 -43.96 -30.99
N GLY A 188 10.56 -43.79 -29.87
CA GLY A 188 11.95 -43.30 -29.84
C GLY A 188 12.10 -41.80 -30.13
N MET A 189 11.07 -40.97 -29.95
CA MET A 189 11.16 -39.52 -30.13
C MET A 189 10.72 -38.76 -28.89
N GLU A 190 11.27 -37.58 -28.70
CA GLU A 190 10.82 -36.65 -27.67
C GLU A 190 10.56 -35.25 -28.22
N VAL A 191 9.63 -34.56 -27.57
CA VAL A 191 9.33 -33.14 -27.76
C VAL A 191 10.08 -32.34 -26.70
N VAL A 192 10.99 -31.49 -27.18
CA VAL A 192 11.83 -30.62 -26.36
C VAL A 192 11.04 -29.41 -25.88
N SER A 193 10.32 -28.74 -26.78
CA SER A 193 9.47 -27.59 -26.44
C SER A 193 8.34 -27.40 -27.45
N ILE A 194 7.26 -26.78 -26.98
CA ILE A 194 6.12 -26.37 -27.80
C ILE A 194 5.91 -24.88 -27.57
N GLU A 195 5.78 -24.11 -28.64
CA GLU A 195 5.62 -22.66 -28.57
C GLU A 195 4.43 -22.20 -29.40
N PHE A 196 3.46 -21.55 -28.77
CA PHE A 196 2.40 -20.84 -29.51
C PHE A 196 2.92 -19.48 -29.98
N LYS A 197 3.03 -19.30 -31.30
CA LYS A 197 3.47 -18.06 -31.94
C LYS A 197 2.34 -17.04 -32.04
N LYS A 198 1.18 -17.46 -32.54
CA LYS A 198 0.02 -16.60 -32.77
C LYS A 198 -1.26 -17.36 -32.49
N LEU A 199 -2.22 -16.71 -31.84
CA LEU A 199 -3.59 -17.18 -31.66
C LEU A 199 -4.52 -16.30 -32.48
N VAL A 200 -5.34 -16.92 -33.32
CA VAL A 200 -6.30 -16.27 -34.20
C VAL A 200 -7.69 -16.66 -33.73
N PHE A 201 -8.40 -15.66 -33.22
CA PHE A 201 -9.78 -15.75 -32.75
C PHE A 201 -10.72 -15.24 -33.84
N SER A 202 -11.97 -15.70 -33.85
CA SER A 202 -12.99 -15.12 -34.74
C SER A 202 -13.37 -13.71 -34.27
N ASP A 203 -13.76 -12.85 -35.22
CA ASP A 203 -14.13 -11.46 -34.92
C ASP A 203 -15.32 -11.38 -33.93
N GLU A 204 -16.24 -12.33 -34.01
CA GLU A 204 -17.39 -12.43 -33.09
C GLU A 204 -16.96 -12.71 -31.65
N ILE A 205 -16.05 -13.67 -31.45
CA ILE A 205 -15.51 -13.99 -30.12
C ILE A 205 -14.76 -12.78 -29.55
N VAL A 206 -13.92 -12.13 -30.37
CA VAL A 206 -13.15 -10.96 -29.96
C VAL A 206 -14.09 -9.83 -29.53
N ALA A 207 -15.14 -9.55 -30.31
CA ALA A 207 -16.12 -8.53 -29.98
C ALA A 207 -16.82 -8.83 -28.64
N LYS A 208 -17.30 -10.06 -28.46
CA LYS A 208 -18.00 -10.50 -27.24
C LYS A 208 -17.11 -10.43 -25.99
N LEU A 209 -15.86 -10.89 -26.08
CA LEU A 209 -14.90 -10.82 -24.98
C LEU A 209 -14.49 -9.39 -24.67
N THR A 210 -14.33 -8.55 -25.70
CA THR A 210 -14.02 -7.12 -25.52
C THR A 210 -15.17 -6.38 -24.84
N GLU A 211 -16.42 -6.62 -25.26
CA GLU A 211 -17.60 -6.03 -24.62
C GLU A 211 -17.74 -6.47 -23.15
N LYS A 212 -17.53 -7.76 -22.88
CA LYS A 212 -17.57 -8.31 -21.52
C LYS A 212 -16.47 -7.71 -20.63
N THR A 213 -15.26 -7.55 -21.15
CA THR A 213 -14.14 -6.95 -20.39
C THR A 213 -14.36 -5.47 -20.12
N LEU A 214 -14.91 -4.72 -21.08
CA LEU A 214 -15.31 -3.32 -20.87
C LEU A 214 -16.41 -3.21 -19.80
N SER A 215 -17.44 -4.04 -19.91
CA SER A 215 -18.55 -4.06 -18.94
C SER A 215 -18.06 -4.43 -17.53
N ALA A 216 -17.17 -5.42 -17.41
CA ALA A 216 -16.58 -5.80 -16.13
C ALA A 216 -15.76 -4.64 -15.51
N LYS A 217 -15.00 -3.92 -16.34
CA LYS A 217 -14.23 -2.74 -15.91
C LYS A 217 -15.15 -1.61 -15.45
N ASP A 218 -16.26 -1.39 -16.13
CA ASP A 218 -17.25 -0.37 -15.73
C ASP A 218 -17.92 -0.70 -14.41
N ILE A 219 -18.26 -1.97 -14.17
CA ILE A 219 -18.78 -2.44 -12.88
C ILE A 219 -17.77 -2.18 -11.76
N GLU A 220 -16.48 -2.48 -11.99
CA GLU A 220 -15.42 -2.26 -11.01
C GLU A 220 -15.24 -0.76 -10.71
N ILE A 221 -15.21 0.08 -11.75
CA ILE A 221 -15.15 1.54 -11.61
C ILE A 221 -16.34 2.06 -10.81
N ASN A 222 -17.55 1.60 -11.13
CA ASN A 222 -18.76 2.02 -10.43
C ASN A 222 -18.75 1.57 -8.97
N LYS A 223 -18.31 0.34 -8.68
CA LYS A 223 -18.13 -0.14 -7.31
C LYS A 223 -17.13 0.73 -6.54
N ASN A 224 -15.99 1.05 -7.13
CA ASN A 224 -14.98 1.91 -6.52
C ASN A 224 -15.51 3.33 -6.29
N LYS A 225 -16.27 3.90 -7.25
CA LYS A 225 -16.96 5.20 -7.08
C LYS A 225 -17.97 5.16 -5.94
N THR A 226 -18.76 4.10 -5.82
CA THR A 226 -19.73 3.96 -4.72
C THR A 226 -19.04 3.86 -3.36
N LEU A 227 -17.96 3.08 -3.27
CA LEU A 227 -17.16 2.98 -2.04
C LEU A 227 -16.54 4.33 -1.67
N ALA A 228 -15.93 5.03 -2.63
CA ALA A 228 -15.40 6.38 -2.42
C ALA A 228 -16.48 7.38 -2.00
N ALA A 229 -17.69 7.29 -2.56
CA ALA A 229 -18.82 8.13 -2.17
C ALA A 229 -19.30 7.83 -0.74
N ILE A 230 -19.32 6.56 -0.33
CA ILE A 230 -19.65 6.16 1.05
C ILE A 230 -18.59 6.66 2.04
N GLU A 231 -17.31 6.54 1.69
CA GLU A 231 -16.21 7.03 2.54
C GLU A 231 -16.22 8.55 2.67
N THR A 232 -16.46 9.28 1.59
CA THR A 232 -16.59 10.74 1.64
C THR A 232 -17.81 11.16 2.45
N ALA A 233 -18.95 10.49 2.31
CA ALA A 233 -20.13 10.74 3.14
C ALA A 233 -19.85 10.51 4.63
N LYS A 234 -19.18 9.40 4.99
CA LYS A 234 -18.78 9.12 6.37
C LYS A 234 -17.84 10.19 6.92
N LYS A 235 -16.84 10.60 6.14
CA LYS A 235 -15.91 11.67 6.52
C LYS A 235 -16.65 12.99 6.79
N ILE A 236 -17.60 13.36 5.92
CA ILE A 236 -18.42 14.56 6.10
C ILE A 236 -19.28 14.43 7.37
N GLU A 237 -19.87 13.27 7.63
CA GLU A 237 -20.64 13.04 8.88
C GLU A 237 -19.76 13.15 10.13
N GLU A 238 -18.55 12.59 10.10
CA GLU A 238 -17.59 12.67 11.19
C GLU A 238 -17.12 14.10 11.43
N GLU A 239 -16.80 14.84 10.36
CA GLU A 239 -16.47 16.27 10.42
C GLU A 239 -17.65 17.07 10.99
N ALA A 240 -18.88 16.81 10.55
CA ALA A 240 -20.08 17.48 11.05
C ALA A 240 -20.34 17.16 12.54
N LYS A 241 -20.14 15.90 12.96
CA LYS A 241 -20.19 15.50 14.38
C LYS A 241 -19.09 16.21 15.18
N GLY A 242 -17.86 16.28 14.65
CA GLY A 242 -16.74 17.00 15.25
C GLY A 242 -17.04 18.48 15.44
N VAL A 243 -17.57 19.16 14.42
CA VAL A 243 -17.98 20.58 14.50
C VAL A 243 -19.11 20.77 15.51
N LYS A 244 -20.10 19.87 15.55
CA LYS A 244 -21.20 19.91 16.53
C LYS A 244 -20.66 19.78 17.96
N LEU A 245 -19.79 18.79 18.20
CA LEU A 245 -19.16 18.57 19.51
C LEU A 245 -18.29 19.77 19.92
N ALA A 246 -17.50 20.32 18.99
CA ALA A 246 -16.71 21.52 19.24
C ALA A 246 -17.58 22.74 19.61
N LYS A 247 -18.72 22.93 18.93
CA LYS A 247 -19.69 23.99 19.27
C LYS A 247 -20.31 23.80 20.65
N ILE A 248 -20.68 22.56 21.01
CA ILE A 248 -21.22 22.24 22.34
C ILE A 248 -20.17 22.51 23.42
N GLN A 249 -18.94 22.01 23.22
CA GLN A 249 -17.83 22.23 24.16
C GLN A 249 -17.52 23.72 24.32
N LYS A 250 -17.55 24.50 23.23
CA LYS A 250 -17.37 25.96 23.28
C LYS A 250 -18.50 26.63 24.07
N ALA A 251 -19.75 26.29 23.80
CA ALA A 251 -20.89 26.85 24.54
C ALA A 251 -20.86 26.47 26.03
N GLU A 252 -20.45 25.24 26.37
CA GLU A 252 -20.23 24.83 27.76
C GLU A 252 -19.08 25.59 28.41
N ALA A 253 -17.96 25.78 27.70
CA ALA A 253 -16.83 26.58 28.17
C ALA A 253 -17.23 28.04 28.42
N ASP A 254 -17.98 28.65 27.51
CA ASP A 254 -18.49 30.02 27.65
C ASP A 254 -19.46 30.12 28.84
N LYS A 255 -20.36 29.14 29.02
CA LYS A 255 -21.25 29.07 30.18
C LYS A 255 -20.46 28.96 31.48
N ARG A 256 -19.48 28.05 31.54
CA ARG A 256 -18.62 27.87 32.72
C ARG A 256 -17.80 29.13 33.01
N SER A 257 -17.26 29.78 31.99
CA SER A 257 -16.53 31.04 32.12
C SER A 257 -17.42 32.14 32.70
N THR A 258 -18.66 32.24 32.22
CA THR A 258 -19.64 33.22 32.71
C THR A 258 -20.01 32.95 34.16
N VAL A 259 -20.30 31.70 34.52
CA VAL A 259 -20.59 31.31 35.92
C VAL A 259 -19.41 31.62 36.82
N LEU A 260 -18.19 31.24 36.43
CA LEU A 260 -16.98 31.49 37.19
C LEU A 260 -16.71 33.00 37.33
N ALA A 261 -16.99 33.82 36.31
CA ALA A 261 -16.89 35.26 36.38
C ALA A 261 -17.93 35.87 37.34
N SER A 262 -19.17 35.39 37.31
CA SER A 262 -20.22 35.79 38.26
C SER A 262 -19.87 35.39 39.70
N GLU A 263 -19.39 34.17 39.93
CA GLU A 263 -18.91 33.71 41.23
C GLU A 263 -17.73 34.58 41.72
N ALA A 264 -16.78 34.89 40.84
CA ALA A 264 -15.67 35.78 41.16
C ALA A 264 -16.15 37.19 41.54
N GLN A 265 -17.20 37.71 40.91
CA GLN A 265 -17.82 38.98 41.29
C GLN A 265 -18.50 38.91 42.67
N VAL A 266 -19.23 37.83 42.95
CA VAL A 266 -19.86 37.60 44.26
C VAL A 266 -18.80 37.53 45.36
N VAL A 267 -17.71 36.80 45.12
CA VAL A 267 -16.58 36.71 46.07
C VAL A 267 -15.92 38.08 46.26
N LYS A 268 -15.67 38.83 45.19
CA LYS A 268 -15.14 40.20 45.29
C LYS A 268 -16.05 41.14 46.09
N ALA A 269 -17.37 41.09 45.83
CA ALA A 269 -18.35 41.88 46.56
C ALA A 269 -18.42 41.49 48.03
N ARG A 270 -18.39 40.19 48.35
CA ARG A 270 -18.35 39.69 49.71
C ARG A 270 -17.08 40.12 50.44
N ASN A 271 -15.91 39.98 49.82
CA ASN A 271 -14.65 40.42 50.39
C ASN A 271 -14.64 41.94 50.65
N LYS A 272 -15.26 42.73 49.76
CA LYS A 272 -15.41 44.18 49.97
C LYS A 272 -16.34 44.49 51.14
N MET A 273 -17.50 43.84 51.22
CA MET A 273 -18.41 44.03 52.37
C MET A 273 -17.75 43.61 53.69
N GLU A 274 -16.98 42.52 53.70
CA GLU A 274 -16.23 42.09 54.88
C GLU A 274 -15.16 43.12 55.26
N ALA A 275 -14.43 43.68 54.28
CA ALA A 275 -13.48 44.76 54.52
C ALA A 275 -14.16 46.03 55.07
N ASP A 276 -15.29 46.44 54.51
CA ASP A 276 -16.05 47.62 54.96
C ASP A 276 -16.59 47.42 56.39
N ASN A 277 -17.07 46.22 56.72
CA ASN A 277 -17.49 45.88 58.09
C ASN A 277 -16.32 45.89 59.07
N MET A 278 -15.14 45.39 58.67
CA MET A 278 -13.92 45.48 59.50
C MET A 278 -13.52 46.94 59.75
N GLN A 279 -13.62 47.80 58.74
CA GLN A 279 -13.36 49.24 58.90
C GLN A 279 -14.38 49.91 59.81
N ALA A 280 -15.67 49.62 59.64
CA ALA A 280 -16.73 50.15 60.50
C ALA A 280 -16.54 49.73 61.97
N ASN A 281 -16.19 48.46 62.20
CA ASN A 281 -15.85 47.96 63.53
C ASN A 281 -14.61 48.65 64.11
N GLY A 282 -13.59 48.91 63.28
CA GLY A 282 -12.41 49.68 63.66
C GLY A 282 -12.75 51.11 64.09
N ILE A 283 -13.58 51.82 63.32
CA ILE A 283 -14.03 53.19 63.64
C ILE A 283 -14.85 53.21 64.93
N LEU A 284 -15.77 52.24 65.10
CA LEU A 284 -16.54 52.11 66.34
C LEU A 284 -15.65 51.86 67.56
N ALA A 285 -14.59 51.06 67.41
CA ALA A 285 -13.63 50.81 68.48
C ALA A 285 -12.84 52.07 68.84
N ILE A 286 -12.36 52.82 67.84
CA ILE A 286 -11.68 54.12 68.04
C ILE A 286 -12.62 55.11 68.72
N GLY A 287 -13.86 55.26 68.20
CA GLY A 287 -14.84 56.18 68.76
C GLY A 287 -15.23 55.84 70.21
N LYS A 288 -15.30 54.55 70.58
CA LYS A 288 -15.48 54.13 71.98
C LYS A 288 -14.27 54.45 72.84
N ALA A 289 -13.07 54.17 72.35
CA ALA A 289 -11.83 54.49 73.06
C ALA A 289 -11.67 56.01 73.28
N GLU A 290 -12.01 56.83 72.29
CA GLU A 290 -12.02 58.30 72.42
C GLU A 290 -13.08 58.79 73.41
N ALA A 291 -14.29 58.23 73.36
CA ALA A 291 -15.36 58.58 74.29
C ALA A 291 -14.99 58.21 75.74
N GLU A 292 -14.40 57.03 75.96
CA GLU A 292 -13.87 56.62 77.27
C GLU A 292 -12.73 57.54 77.72
N SER A 293 -11.78 57.88 76.83
CA SER A 293 -10.70 58.83 77.12
C SER A 293 -11.23 60.19 77.54
N LYS A 294 -12.22 60.74 76.82
CA LYS A 294 -12.86 62.03 77.16
C LYS A 294 -13.65 61.94 78.47
N ALA A 295 -14.31 60.82 78.75
CA ALA A 295 -15.02 60.64 80.01
C ALA A 295 -14.05 60.56 81.20
N LEU A 296 -12.90 59.90 81.01
CA LEU A 296 -11.80 59.88 81.97
C LEU A 296 -11.21 61.28 82.18
N GLU A 297 -11.01 62.07 81.12
CA GLU A 297 -10.62 63.49 81.26
C GLU A 297 -11.64 64.30 82.05
N LEU A 298 -12.94 64.19 81.73
CA LEU A 298 -14.00 64.89 82.46
C LEU A 298 -14.07 64.49 83.94
N ASN A 299 -13.86 63.21 84.26
CA ASN A 299 -13.77 62.75 85.64
C ASN A 299 -12.50 63.26 86.34
N ALA A 300 -11.38 63.39 85.63
CA ALA A 300 -10.18 64.03 86.16
C ALA A 300 -10.39 65.53 86.44
N TYR A 301 -11.20 66.22 85.62
CA TYR A 301 -11.59 67.62 85.85
C TYR A 301 -12.59 67.83 86.99
N ALA A 302 -13.30 66.79 87.44
CA ALA A 302 -14.25 66.86 88.56
C ALA A 302 -13.58 66.74 89.95
N GLY A 303 -12.29 66.42 90.01
CA GLY A 303 -11.54 66.36 91.27
C GLY A 303 -11.10 67.73 91.79
N ASP A 304 -10.74 67.80 93.07
CA ASP A 304 -10.41 69.01 93.87
C ASP A 304 -9.25 69.89 93.30
N GLY A 305 -8.55 69.42 92.27
CA GLY A 305 -7.54 70.18 91.50
C GLY A 305 -8.03 70.77 90.16
N GLY A 306 -9.21 70.37 89.68
CA GLY A 306 -9.78 70.75 88.38
C GLY A 306 -10.16 72.22 88.29
N GLU A 307 -10.54 72.85 89.40
CA GLU A 307 -10.90 74.27 89.45
C GLU A 307 -9.69 75.21 89.30
N ARG A 308 -8.49 74.74 89.66
CA ARG A 308 -7.23 75.45 89.37
C ARG A 308 -6.81 75.27 87.91
N TYR A 309 -6.93 74.06 87.36
CA TYR A 309 -6.62 73.81 85.95
C TYR A 309 -7.60 74.57 85.03
N MET A 310 -8.88 74.62 85.37
CA MET A 310 -9.88 75.37 84.61
C MET A 310 -9.60 76.89 84.67
N ARG A 311 -9.16 77.42 85.82
CA ARG A 311 -8.65 78.80 85.91
C ARG A 311 -7.38 79.04 85.09
N ILE A 312 -6.45 78.09 85.06
CA ILE A 312 -5.24 78.18 84.22
C ILE A 312 -5.62 78.13 82.74
N LYS A 313 -6.49 77.22 82.29
CA LYS A 313 -6.94 77.15 80.90
C LYS A 313 -7.80 78.33 80.48
N ILE A 314 -8.65 78.87 81.38
CA ILE A 314 -9.36 80.13 81.13
C ILE A 314 -8.35 81.27 81.01
N ALA A 315 -7.34 81.35 81.90
CA ALA A 315 -6.27 82.34 81.79
C ALA A 315 -5.40 82.16 80.54
N GLU A 316 -5.17 80.93 80.09
CA GLU A 316 -4.40 80.60 78.88
C GLU A 316 -5.19 80.94 77.62
N SER A 317 -6.49 80.59 77.55
CA SER A 317 -7.37 80.99 76.45
C SER A 317 -7.70 82.49 76.42
N LEU A 318 -7.71 83.16 77.59
CA LEU A 318 -7.78 84.62 77.68
C LEU A 318 -6.44 85.27 77.30
N GLY A 319 -5.31 84.64 77.61
CA GLY A 319 -3.98 85.06 77.20
C GLY A 319 -3.80 84.99 75.68
N GLU A 320 -4.23 83.89 75.04
CA GLU A 320 -4.31 83.75 73.58
C GLU A 320 -5.31 84.73 72.96
N GLY A 321 -6.43 85.02 73.63
CA GLY A 321 -7.42 86.00 73.18
C GLY A 321 -6.95 87.46 73.28
N MET A 322 -6.16 87.80 74.31
CA MET A 322 -5.64 89.16 74.55
C MET A 322 -4.38 89.49 73.75
N SER A 323 -3.58 88.49 73.32
CA SER A 323 -2.46 88.76 72.40
C SER A 323 -2.91 89.19 70.99
N ASN A 324 -4.19 89.01 70.65
CA ASN A 324 -4.77 89.43 69.37
C ASN A 324 -5.44 90.82 69.40
N TRP A 325 -5.33 91.58 70.51
CA TRP A 325 -5.87 92.96 70.61
C TRP A 325 -4.74 94.01 70.64
N GLN A 326 -3.98 94.13 69.56
CA GLN A 326 -3.21 95.35 69.26
C GLN A 326 -3.96 96.12 68.18
N ILE A 327 -4.78 97.09 68.59
CA ILE A 327 -5.14 98.39 67.96
C ILE A 327 -6.31 98.95 68.80
N ILE A 328 -6.05 99.96 69.63
CA ILE A 328 -7.08 100.84 70.20
C ILE A 328 -6.88 102.21 69.54
N PRO A 329 -7.82 102.72 68.71
CA PRO A 329 -7.74 104.06 68.12
C PRO A 329 -7.95 105.16 69.18
N GLU A 330 -7.32 106.33 68.99
CA GLU A 330 -7.11 107.45 69.94
C GLU A 330 -8.35 108.16 70.54
N ASN A 331 -9.54 107.55 70.54
CA ASN A 331 -10.80 108.24 70.86
C ASN A 331 -11.70 107.48 71.86
N MET A 332 -11.24 106.40 72.49
CA MET A 332 -12.05 105.64 73.46
C MET A 332 -11.68 105.94 74.91
N ASN A 333 -12.67 106.40 75.67
CA ASN A 333 -12.58 106.68 77.09
C ASN A 333 -12.73 105.38 77.89
N ILE A 334 -11.70 105.03 78.68
CA ILE A 334 -11.53 103.77 79.42
C ILE A 334 -12.69 103.48 80.39
N THR A 335 -13.44 104.51 80.80
CA THR A 335 -14.58 104.39 81.70
C THR A 335 -15.78 103.64 81.12
N ALA A 336 -15.99 103.66 79.79
CA ALA A 336 -17.09 102.94 79.15
C ALA A 336 -16.84 101.41 79.07
N ILE A 337 -15.58 100.98 79.18
CA ILE A 337 -15.20 99.56 79.16
C ILE A 337 -15.44 98.95 80.55
N ALA A 338 -15.18 99.70 81.62
CA ALA A 338 -15.42 99.24 82.99
C ALA A 338 -16.92 99.01 83.30
N GLU A 339 -17.83 99.88 82.81
CA GLU A 339 -19.27 99.71 83.02
C GLU A 339 -19.87 98.49 82.28
N ASN A 340 -19.35 98.19 81.08
CA ASN A 340 -19.78 96.99 80.36
C ASN A 340 -19.19 95.71 80.97
N PHE A 341 -18.02 95.80 81.61
CA PHE A 341 -17.40 94.70 82.34
C PHE A 341 -18.20 94.32 83.61
N ASP A 342 -18.68 95.32 84.37
CA ASP A 342 -19.45 95.09 85.58
C ASP A 342 -20.86 94.50 85.28
N LYS A 343 -21.44 94.85 84.11
CA LYS A 343 -22.64 94.19 83.59
C LYS A 343 -22.39 92.75 83.14
N ALA A 344 -21.23 92.44 82.56
CA ALA A 344 -20.90 91.07 82.14
C ALA A 344 -20.68 90.13 83.32
N ILE A 345 -20.12 90.61 84.43
CA ILE A 345 -19.94 89.80 85.65
C ILE A 345 -21.29 89.49 86.32
N ASN A 346 -22.22 90.45 86.36
CA ASN A 346 -23.53 90.23 86.98
C ASN A 346 -24.49 89.36 86.14
N VAL A 347 -24.32 89.30 84.82
CA VAL A 347 -25.11 88.42 83.92
C VAL A 347 -24.52 87.00 83.83
N GLY A 348 -23.24 86.82 84.18
CA GLY A 348 -22.53 85.54 84.13
C GLY A 348 -22.77 84.59 85.31
N LEU A 349 -23.55 84.97 86.32
CA LEU A 349 -23.89 84.13 87.47
C LEU A 349 -25.40 83.82 87.52
N PRO A 350 -25.90 82.83 86.78
CA PRO A 350 -27.21 82.24 87.06
C PRO A 350 -27.16 81.37 88.32
N ALA A 351 -27.99 81.77 89.29
CA ALA A 351 -28.28 81.06 90.52
C ALA A 351 -28.84 79.65 90.27
N ALA A 352 -28.44 78.73 91.14
CA ALA A 352 -28.92 77.35 91.19
C ALA A 352 -30.42 77.27 91.51
N GLN A 353 -31.22 76.64 90.64
CA GLN A 353 -32.48 76.00 91.03
C GLN A 353 -32.69 74.66 90.32
N ASN A 354 -32.67 73.60 91.14
CA ASN A 354 -33.13 72.25 90.88
C ASN A 354 -34.61 72.21 90.45
N THR A 355 -34.99 71.30 89.53
CA THR A 355 -36.12 70.36 89.73
C THR A 355 -36.32 69.34 88.57
N LYS A 356 -36.02 68.07 88.89
CA LYS A 356 -36.75 66.80 88.61
C LYS A 356 -37.43 66.51 87.25
N ARG A 357 -36.89 65.46 86.59
CA ARG A 357 -37.49 64.20 86.07
C ARG A 357 -38.99 64.16 85.66
N SER A 358 -39.24 63.69 84.43
CA SER A 358 -40.28 62.70 84.06
C SER A 358 -40.05 62.14 82.63
N LYS A 359 -39.58 60.89 82.45
CA LYS A 359 -40.29 59.75 81.79
C LYS A 359 -41.68 60.14 81.18
N THR A 360 -42.13 59.73 80.00
CA THR A 360 -42.33 58.36 79.49
C THR A 360 -42.92 58.41 78.05
N LYS A 361 -42.52 57.47 77.19
CA LYS A 361 -43.24 56.81 76.07
C LYS A 361 -44.20 57.62 75.15
N LYS A 362 -43.89 57.59 73.84
CA LYS A 362 -44.64 56.76 72.88
C LYS A 362 -43.70 56.20 71.82
#